data_AF-A0A7T1WWN8-F1
#
_entry.id   AF-A0A7T1WWN8-F1
#
_cell.length_a   1.000
_cell.length_b   1.000
_cell.length_c   1.000
_cell.angle_alpha   90.00
_cell.angle_beta   90.00
_cell.angle_gamma   90.00
#
_symmetry.space_group_name_H-M   'P 1'
#
loop_
_entity.id
_entity.type
_entity.pdbx_description
1 polymer ?
#
loop_
_entity_poly.entity_id
_entity_poly.type
_entity_poly.pdbx_seq_one_letter_code
_entity_poly.pdbx_strand_id
1 'polypeptide(L)'
;MEDPVQVDDGVRRARARHPGIGVGVHLHNRNGFAPANALAELASGADWLESATAGLGGDLWFPGDRTVLVNMATEDLVHLLDSVGIATGVDLTRLRTAMRLVTETTS
;
A
#
# COMPACT_ATOMS: atom_id res chain seq x y z
N MET A 1 4.64 -15.05 2.75
CA MET A 1 3.58 -14.27 3.41
C MET A 1 4.29 -13.11 4.03
N GLU A 2 4.03 -11.90 3.58
CA GLU A 2 4.75 -10.70 4.01
C GLU A 2 4.18 -10.24 5.35
N ASP A 3 5.01 -10.29 6.39
CA ASP A 3 4.71 -9.78 7.72
C ASP A 3 5.58 -8.56 8.06
N PRO A 4 5.23 -7.77 9.10
CA PRO A 4 5.94 -6.53 9.42
C PRO A 4 7.44 -6.70 9.69
N VAL A 5 7.87 -7.84 10.22
CA VAL A 5 9.29 -8.09 10.53
C VAL A 5 10.07 -8.35 9.24
N GLN A 6 9.48 -9.11 8.32
CA GLN A 6 10.12 -9.42 7.04
C GLN A 6 10.30 -8.18 6.16
N VAL A 7 9.28 -7.31 6.09
CA VAL A 7 9.35 -6.10 5.24
C VAL A 7 10.33 -5.07 5.81
N ASP A 8 10.35 -4.90 7.13
CA ASP A 8 11.29 -4.04 7.86
C ASP A 8 12.76 -4.39 7.57
N ASP A 9 13.11 -5.67 7.72
CA ASP A 9 14.45 -6.19 7.42
C ASP A 9 14.79 -6.05 5.93
N GLY A 10 13.80 -6.24 5.04
CA GLY A 10 13.91 -5.96 3.61
C GLY A 10 14.36 -4.54 3.29
N VAL A 11 13.61 -3.55 3.80
CA VAL A 11 13.87 -2.11 3.56
C VAL A 11 15.22 -1.71 4.13
N ARG A 12 15.54 -2.09 5.38
CA ARG A 12 16.82 -1.74 6.01
C ARG A 12 18.02 -2.26 5.25
N ARG A 13 17.95 -3.50 4.77
CA ARG A 13 19.03 -4.07 3.94
C ARG A 13 19.17 -3.38 2.60
N ALA A 14 18.06 -3.04 1.94
CA ALA A 14 18.08 -2.33 0.67
C ALA A 14 18.79 -0.98 0.82
N ARG A 15 18.40 -0.20 1.85
CA ARG A 15 19.02 1.08 2.19
C ARG A 15 20.51 0.94 2.53
N ALA A 16 20.88 -0.06 3.32
CA ALA A 16 22.27 -0.30 3.71
C ALA A 16 23.18 -0.65 2.52
N ARG A 17 22.66 -1.41 1.55
CA ARG A 17 23.42 -1.80 0.34
C ARG A 17 23.45 -0.71 -0.72
N HIS A 18 22.44 0.15 -0.76
CA HIS A 18 22.24 1.13 -1.83
C HIS A 18 21.85 2.51 -1.26
N PRO A 19 22.75 3.20 -0.53
CA PRO A 19 22.42 4.42 0.20
C PRO A 19 22.01 5.63 -0.67
N GLY A 20 22.31 5.60 -1.97
CA GLY A 20 21.95 6.66 -2.92
C GLY A 20 20.72 6.34 -3.78
N ILE A 21 20.05 5.20 -3.55
CA ILE A 21 18.90 4.77 -4.34
C ILE A 21 17.65 4.84 -3.45
N GLY A 22 16.61 5.49 -3.95
CA GLY A 22 15.32 5.53 -3.28
C GLY A 22 14.68 4.14 -3.20
N VAL A 23 14.03 3.83 -2.08
CA VAL A 23 13.38 2.57 -1.78
C VAL A 23 11.87 2.81 -1.67
N GLY A 24 11.14 2.36 -2.67
CA GLY A 24 9.69 2.26 -2.63
C GLY A 24 9.24 0.89 -2.17
N VAL A 25 8.05 0.82 -1.59
CA VAL A 25 7.43 -0.47 -1.25
C VAL A 25 5.99 -0.56 -1.76
N HIS A 26 5.66 -1.73 -2.31
CA HIS A 26 4.36 -2.03 -2.88
C HIS A 26 3.54 -2.90 -1.95
N LEU A 27 2.39 -2.40 -1.49
CA LEU A 27 1.64 -3.02 -0.41
C LEU A 27 0.54 -3.95 -0.93
N HIS A 28 0.61 -5.22 -0.51
CA HIS A 28 -0.47 -6.18 -0.67
C HIS A 28 -1.24 -6.41 0.65
N ASN A 29 -2.57 -6.52 0.58
CA ASN A 29 -3.46 -6.66 1.74
C ASN A 29 -4.18 -8.02 1.84
N ARG A 30 -3.76 -9.02 1.06
CA ARG A 30 -4.39 -10.35 1.02
C ARG A 30 -4.57 -10.98 2.41
N ASN A 31 -3.59 -10.81 3.29
CA ASN A 31 -3.56 -11.40 4.63
C ASN A 31 -3.91 -10.38 5.74
N GLY A 32 -4.37 -9.18 5.37
CA GLY A 32 -4.73 -8.12 6.31
C GLY A 32 -3.56 -7.39 6.96
N PHE A 33 -2.31 -7.63 6.53
CA PHE A 33 -1.13 -6.98 7.12
C PHE A 33 -0.73 -5.66 6.46
N ALA A 34 -1.36 -5.23 5.37
CA ALA A 34 -0.91 -4.01 4.68
C ALA A 34 -0.84 -2.75 5.57
N PRO A 35 -1.80 -2.48 6.48
CA PRO A 35 -1.70 -1.33 7.39
C PRO A 35 -0.47 -1.40 8.31
N ALA A 36 -0.17 -2.59 8.82
CA ALA A 36 0.99 -2.80 9.70
C ALA A 36 2.30 -2.67 8.91
N ASN A 37 2.35 -3.24 7.70
CA ASN A 37 3.51 -3.16 6.81
C ASN A 37 3.79 -1.71 6.39
N ALA A 38 2.76 -0.94 6.04
CA ALA A 38 2.91 0.47 5.67
C ALA A 38 3.65 1.29 6.74
N LEU A 39 3.26 1.13 8.01
CA LEU A 39 3.89 1.84 9.12
C LEU A 39 5.32 1.31 9.39
N ALA A 40 5.53 0.00 9.31
CA ALA A 40 6.83 -0.63 9.50
C ALA A 40 7.86 -0.20 8.44
N GLU A 41 7.43 -0.10 7.19
CA GLU A 41 8.28 0.28 6.05
C GLU A 41 8.67 1.76 6.11
N LEU A 42 7.72 2.64 6.43
CA LEU A 42 8.03 4.06 6.68
C LEU A 42 9.01 4.22 7.84
N ALA A 43 8.80 3.51 8.96
CA ALA A 43 9.73 3.50 10.08
C ALA A 43 11.12 2.92 9.73
N SER A 44 11.18 2.06 8.71
CA SER A 44 12.41 1.46 8.20
C SER A 44 13.15 2.34 7.18
N GLY A 45 12.54 3.46 6.78
CA GLY A 45 13.14 4.43 5.86
C GLY A 45 12.80 4.19 4.39
N ALA A 46 11.64 3.60 4.09
CA ALA A 46 11.06 3.66 2.76
C ALA A 46 10.77 5.12 2.38
N ASP A 47 11.05 5.47 1.12
CA ASP A 47 10.88 6.83 0.60
C ASP A 47 9.47 7.06 0.03
N TRP A 48 8.79 6.01 -0.44
CA TRP A 48 7.38 6.04 -0.84
C TRP A 48 6.70 4.69 -0.66
N LEU A 49 5.36 4.72 -0.60
CA LEU A 49 4.50 3.55 -0.56
C LEU A 49 3.63 3.53 -1.81
N GLU A 50 3.32 2.34 -2.31
CA GLU A 50 2.44 2.11 -3.44
C GLU A 50 1.21 1.32 -3.01
N SER A 51 0.06 1.75 -3.52
CA SER A 51 -1.26 1.20 -3.27
C SER A 51 -2.11 1.29 -4.53
N ALA A 52 -3.32 0.73 -4.51
CA ALA A 52 -4.26 0.83 -5.61
C ALA A 52 -5.62 1.35 -5.13
N THR A 53 -6.21 2.29 -5.87
CA THR A 53 -7.55 2.82 -5.58
C THR A 53 -8.58 1.69 -5.53
N ALA A 54 -9.47 1.69 -4.54
CA ALA A 54 -10.46 0.62 -4.33
C ALA A 54 -9.84 -0.78 -4.15
N GLY A 55 -8.55 -0.85 -3.79
CA GLY A 55 -7.82 -2.11 -3.68
C GLY A 55 -7.67 -2.85 -5.02
N LEU A 56 -7.83 -2.15 -6.15
CA LEU A 56 -7.78 -2.75 -7.49
C LEU A 56 -6.53 -3.59 -7.68
N GLY A 57 -6.71 -4.81 -8.18
CA GLY A 57 -5.63 -5.74 -8.44
C GLY A 57 -6.17 -7.16 -8.55
N GLY A 58 -5.39 -8.02 -9.18
CA GLY A 58 -5.73 -9.42 -9.38
C GLY A 58 -4.75 -10.33 -8.68
N ASP A 59 -5.25 -11.48 -8.26
CA ASP A 59 -4.49 -12.51 -7.61
C ASP A 59 -3.90 -13.46 -8.65
N LEU A 60 -2.57 -13.61 -8.70
CA LEU A 60 -1.94 -14.58 -9.60
C LEU A 60 -2.25 -16.03 -9.21
N TRP A 61 -2.53 -16.27 -7.93
CA TRP A 61 -2.88 -17.59 -7.39
C TRP A 61 -4.38 -17.88 -7.47
N PHE A 62 -5.22 -16.85 -7.48
CA PHE A 62 -6.68 -16.94 -7.60
C PHE A 62 -7.22 -16.02 -8.71
N PRO A 63 -6.86 -16.27 -9.98
CA PRO A 63 -7.23 -15.38 -11.08
C PRO A 63 -8.75 -15.30 -11.23
N GLY A 64 -9.30 -14.08 -11.17
CA GLY A 64 -10.72 -13.80 -11.35
C GLY A 64 -11.56 -13.81 -10.06
N ASP A 65 -10.99 -14.19 -8.91
CA ASP A 65 -11.68 -14.07 -7.63
C ASP A 65 -11.62 -12.62 -7.12
N ARG A 66 -12.72 -11.90 -7.35
CA ARG A 66 -12.88 -10.50 -6.93
C ARG A 66 -12.99 -10.31 -5.41
N THR A 67 -13.17 -11.39 -4.65
CA THR A 67 -13.20 -11.32 -3.17
C THR A 67 -11.81 -11.28 -2.57
N VAL A 68 -10.78 -11.60 -3.36
CA VAL A 68 -9.38 -11.53 -2.93
C VAL A 68 -8.79 -10.17 -3.36
N LEU A 69 -9.01 -9.15 -2.53
CA LEU A 69 -8.33 -7.87 -2.68
C LEU A 69 -6.84 -8.07 -2.43
N VAL A 70 -6.04 -7.86 -3.47
CA VAL A 70 -4.59 -8.12 -3.37
C VAL A 70 -3.85 -6.88 -2.93
N ASN A 71 -4.22 -5.69 -3.43
CA ASN A 71 -3.51 -4.45 -3.13
C ASN A 71 -4.10 -3.74 -1.92
N MET A 72 -3.26 -3.00 -1.21
CA MET A 72 -3.73 -2.02 -0.24
C MET A 72 -4.59 -0.97 -0.94
N ALA A 73 -5.76 -0.69 -0.38
CA ALA A 73 -6.63 0.36 -0.89
C ALA A 73 -6.01 1.74 -0.63
N THR A 74 -5.89 2.58 -1.66
CA THR A 74 -5.29 3.92 -1.52
C THR A 74 -6.03 4.78 -0.50
N GLU A 75 -7.35 4.70 -0.45
CA GLU A 75 -8.19 5.39 0.52
C GLU A 75 -7.94 4.97 1.96
N ASP A 76 -7.73 3.67 2.19
CA ASP A 76 -7.42 3.15 3.52
C ASP A 76 -6.01 3.56 3.92
N LEU A 77 -5.06 3.60 2.98
CA LEU A 77 -3.69 4.04 3.25
C LEU A 77 -3.67 5.53 3.58
N VAL A 78 -4.35 6.36 2.80
CA VAL A 78 -4.45 7.80 3.07
C VAL A 78 -5.12 8.05 4.42
N HIS A 79 -6.20 7.32 4.74
CA HIS A 79 -6.87 7.43 6.02
C HIS A 79 -5.97 7.00 7.20
N LEU A 80 -5.24 5.89 7.05
CA LEU A 80 -4.26 5.42 8.03
C LEU A 80 -3.19 6.48 8.29
N LEU A 81 -2.56 7.01 7.23
CA LEU A 81 -1.49 7.99 7.35
C LEU A 81 -1.99 9.29 8.00
N ASP A 82 -3.17 9.77 7.62
CA ASP A 82 -3.81 10.93 8.26
C ASP A 82 -4.06 10.68 9.76
N SER A 83 -4.55 9.48 10.13
CA SER A 83 -4.85 9.13 11.52
C SER A 83 -3.62 9.12 12.44
N VAL A 84 -2.43 8.91 11.88
CA VAL A 84 -1.14 8.94 12.61
C VAL A 84 -0.36 10.24 12.38
N GLY A 85 -0.98 11.24 11.74
CA GLY A 85 -0.41 12.57 11.55
C GLY A 85 0.60 12.69 10.40
N ILE A 86 0.62 11.76 9.45
CA ILE A 86 1.46 11.80 8.26
C ILE A 86 0.67 12.38 7.09
N ALA A 87 1.05 13.60 6.69
CA ALA A 87 0.43 14.28 5.55
C ALA A 87 0.86 13.65 4.22
N THR A 88 -0.11 13.28 3.38
CA THR A 88 0.13 12.70 2.05
C THR A 88 -0.01 13.73 0.92
N GLY A 89 -0.67 14.86 1.18
CA GLY A 89 -1.03 15.83 0.15
C GLY A 89 -2.16 15.38 -0.80
N VAL A 90 -2.80 14.25 -0.53
CA VAL A 90 -3.90 13.73 -1.36
C VAL A 90 -5.20 14.49 -1.07
N ASP A 91 -5.86 14.95 -2.14
CA ASP A 91 -7.20 15.54 -2.07
C ASP A 91 -8.26 14.45 -1.91
N LEU A 92 -8.88 14.37 -0.73
CA LEU A 92 -9.90 13.37 -0.40
C LEU A 92 -11.15 13.46 -1.30
N THR A 93 -11.51 14.64 -1.79
CA THR A 93 -12.65 14.83 -2.70
C THR A 93 -12.35 14.24 -4.07
N ARG A 94 -11.13 14.48 -4.58
CA ARG A 94 -10.66 13.87 -5.84
C ARG A 94 -10.49 12.36 -5.69
N LEU A 95 -9.98 11.89 -4.55
CA LEU A 95 -9.82 10.45 -4.27
C LEU A 95 -11.17 9.74 -4.28
N ARG A 96 -12.18 10.28 -3.61
CA ARG A 96 -13.57 9.75 -3.65
C ARG A 96 -14.13 9.68 -5.07
N THR A 97 -13.85 10.69 -5.88
CA THR A 97 -14.28 10.70 -7.30
C THR A 97 -13.59 9.59 -8.10
N ALA A 98 -12.28 9.40 -7.88
CA ALA A 98 -11.53 8.31 -8.52
C ALA A 98 -12.02 6.93 -8.07
N MET A 99 -12.29 6.74 -6.77
CA MET A 99 -12.88 5.50 -6.25
C MET A 99 -14.20 5.18 -6.94
N ARG A 100 -15.11 6.15 -7.04
CA ARG A 100 -16.40 5.95 -7.71
C ARG A 100 -16.21 5.50 -9.16
N LEU A 101 -15.36 6.20 -9.92
CA LEU A 101 -15.08 5.85 -11.31
C LEU A 101 -14.52 4.42 -11.45
N VAL A 102 -13.58 4.06 -10.59
CA VAL A 102 -12.97 2.73 -10.54
C VAL A 102 -14.06 1.70 -10.28
N THR A 103 -14.81 1.83 -9.18
CA THR A 103 -15.85 0.87 -8.82
C THR A 103 -16.90 0.73 -9.90
N GLU A 104 -17.35 1.82 -10.52
CA GLU A 104 -18.35 1.79 -11.62
C GLU A 104 -17.84 1.08 -12.88
N THR A 105 -16.55 1.22 -13.21
CA THR A 105 -15.98 0.66 -14.44
C THR A 105 -15.52 -0.79 -14.28
N THR A 106 -15.19 -1.19 -13.04
CA THR A 106 -14.64 -2.53 -12.75
C THR A 106 -15.61 -3.43 -11.99
N SER A 107 -16.87 -3.02 -11.77
CA SER A 107 -17.94 -3.89 -11.24
C SER A 107 -18.55 -4.79 -12.31
#